data_AF-A0A936XIC1-F1
#
_entry.id   AF-A0A936XIC1-F1
#
_cell.length_a   1.000
_cell.length_b   1.000
_cell.length_c   1.000
_cell.angle_alpha   90.00
_cell.angle_beta   90.00
_cell.angle_gamma   90.00
#
_symmetry.space_group_name_H-M   'P 1'
#
loop_
_entity.id
_entity.type
_entity.pdbx_description
1 polymer ?
#
loop_
_entity_poly.entity_id
_entity_poly.type
_entity_poly.pdbx_seq_one_letter_code
_entity_poly.pdbx_strand_id
1 'polypeptide(L)'
;MKRKLTGLTAVFLLVFSTCLTAQRPRVVKNMAPAATSRGNTHLTQRPNSCTVDTIILTTQAQIDNFATNFPACTTPNYLFIDGTGASPAITNLNGLSTLSEITHKLKISHTSLTSITALNNLVLIGDTLELEHNPLITEIGLYNLDSLGAIVFKDLPLLTNMAGLCNNITTIGSINIDSTALTSLEGLNPIVNINNGGFYGLRIAHTPILNLSSLENLSTLQGYFILEDNPELTDIGITTLTQAYGFLFSNLPNLTSLAGLSNQLTNTGIGTFWMINTGLTNLSGLDSLTSAANFYIILNPGLTSLHGLEKLSGDIGSGISVNWNNVLTDISALGNISSISDANLEISNNDLLASLAGVGHITSIGRGLWINDNNSLTTLADFNDTLVIQNTDNSDSVRINNNSQLALCSFTPLCIYLNTDGRAEINNNAPGCSSISEIAASCGIVCLAGAEKTWNGVVSNDWNDADNWTPAGVPGTCTKVTIPSSGDVPNYPIATSPVVIGGLIMENGAELGMDGFDLDITKTLHLQDAFIYSAHSITATRITEPYLHDSNLDGPFSCIDYSGLSEFFHNNFFGNTILSDSTGRQAQSGIIFNSFHGDLTIVCNSDYGQMYLSNASPNYDYVEGRSDR
;
A
#
# COMPACT_ATOMS: atom_id res chain seq x y z
N MET A 1 -3.33 5.68 33.76
CA MET A 1 -3.01 4.24 33.64
C MET A 1 -4.22 3.34 33.36
N LYS A 2 -5.43 3.57 33.90
CA LYS A 2 -6.62 2.74 33.58
C LYS A 2 -7.32 3.01 32.23
N ARG A 3 -6.94 4.05 31.47
CA ARG A 3 -7.45 4.35 30.11
C ARG A 3 -6.56 3.82 28.96
N LYS A 4 -5.37 3.28 29.25
CA LYS A 4 -4.47 2.70 28.22
C LYS A 4 -4.74 1.21 27.95
N LEU A 5 -5.44 0.50 28.84
CA LEU A 5 -5.73 -0.94 28.65
C LEU A 5 -6.96 -1.24 27.77
N THR A 6 -7.86 -0.27 27.53
CA THR A 6 -9.03 -0.47 26.66
C THR A 6 -8.68 -0.50 25.17
N GLY A 7 -7.53 0.06 24.78
CA GLY A 7 -7.00 -0.01 23.42
C GLY A 7 -6.43 -1.39 23.05
N LEU A 8 -5.79 -2.09 24.00
CA LEU A 8 -5.19 -3.40 23.76
C LEU A 8 -6.25 -4.47 23.38
N THR A 9 -7.42 -4.43 24.00
CA THR A 9 -8.53 -5.34 23.67
C THR A 9 -9.21 -5.01 22.34
N ALA A 10 -9.15 -3.75 21.89
CA ALA A 10 -9.71 -3.33 20.61
C ALA A 10 -8.80 -3.69 19.43
N VAL A 11 -7.47 -3.65 19.60
CA VAL A 11 -6.49 -4.10 18.59
C VAL A 11 -6.59 -5.62 18.37
N PHE A 12 -6.76 -6.40 19.44
CA PHE A 12 -7.04 -7.85 19.31
C PHE A 12 -8.38 -8.12 18.58
N LEU A 13 -9.43 -7.32 18.80
CA LEU A 13 -10.70 -7.48 18.06
C LEU A 13 -10.64 -7.01 16.60
N LEU A 14 -9.84 -5.98 16.28
CA LEU A 14 -9.69 -5.51 14.89
C LEU A 14 -8.92 -6.52 14.03
N VAL A 15 -7.85 -7.14 14.56
CA VAL A 15 -7.06 -8.16 13.85
C VAL A 15 -7.88 -9.42 13.56
N PHE A 16 -8.78 -9.83 14.48
CA PHE A 16 -9.69 -10.94 14.25
C PHE A 16 -10.86 -10.59 13.29
N SER A 17 -11.30 -9.33 13.23
CA SER A 17 -12.37 -8.92 12.32
C SER A 17 -11.91 -8.71 10.87
N THR A 18 -10.65 -8.33 10.63
CA THR A 18 -10.10 -8.16 9.27
C THR A 18 -9.61 -9.47 8.65
N CYS A 19 -9.33 -10.50 9.47
CA CYS A 19 -8.98 -11.84 8.98
C CYS A 19 -10.18 -12.54 8.29
N LEU A 20 -11.41 -12.08 8.52
CA LEU A 20 -12.64 -12.60 7.90
C LEU A 20 -13.09 -11.86 6.62
N THR A 21 -12.37 -10.83 6.16
CA THR A 21 -12.79 -10.02 4.99
C THR A 21 -11.75 -9.87 3.89
N ALA A 22 -10.82 -10.83 3.73
CA ALA A 22 -10.05 -10.95 2.50
C ALA A 22 -10.98 -11.44 1.37
N GLN A 23 -11.34 -10.54 0.46
CA GLN A 23 -12.13 -10.85 -0.72
C GLN A 23 -11.42 -11.91 -1.57
N ARG A 24 -12.17 -12.94 -1.98
CA ARG A 24 -11.70 -13.98 -2.91
C ARG A 24 -11.19 -13.35 -4.21
N PRO A 25 -9.93 -13.57 -4.63
CA PRO A 25 -9.55 -13.29 -6.01
C PRO A 25 -10.27 -14.29 -6.93
N ARG A 26 -10.90 -13.78 -7.98
CA ARG A 26 -11.45 -14.58 -9.08
C ARG A 26 -10.29 -15.33 -9.74
N VAL A 27 -10.17 -16.62 -9.48
CA VAL A 27 -9.24 -17.49 -10.22
C VAL A 27 -9.74 -17.61 -11.66
N VAL A 28 -9.08 -16.91 -12.58
CA VAL A 28 -9.17 -17.18 -14.00
C VAL A 28 -8.48 -18.52 -14.24
N LYS A 29 -9.26 -19.57 -14.54
CA LYS A 29 -8.75 -20.87 -14.98
C LYS A 29 -8.03 -20.71 -16.31
N ASN A 30 -6.73 -20.48 -16.29
CA ASN A 30 -5.87 -20.74 -17.43
C ASN A 30 -5.35 -22.18 -17.31
N MET A 31 -5.92 -23.05 -18.14
CA MET A 31 -5.46 -24.40 -18.39
C MET A 31 -4.17 -24.35 -19.22
N ALA A 32 -3.11 -25.02 -18.76
CA ALA A 32 -2.00 -25.50 -19.60
C ALA A 32 -1.18 -26.57 -18.86
N PRO A 33 -0.48 -27.46 -19.57
CA PRO A 33 -1.03 -28.53 -20.39
C PRO A 33 -0.82 -29.91 -19.74
N ALA A 34 -1.64 -30.86 -20.18
CA ALA A 34 -1.62 -32.25 -19.76
C ALA A 34 -0.23 -32.90 -19.94
N ALA A 35 0.29 -33.46 -18.85
CA ALA A 35 1.34 -34.47 -18.92
C ALA A 35 0.81 -35.69 -19.68
N THR A 36 1.60 -36.13 -20.64
CA THR A 36 1.32 -37.19 -21.61
C THR A 36 0.88 -38.50 -20.98
N SER A 37 -0.26 -39.02 -21.46
CA SER A 37 -0.79 -40.34 -21.13
C SER A 37 0.11 -41.47 -21.65
N ARG A 38 0.52 -42.38 -20.76
CA ARG A 38 0.74 -43.80 -21.09
C ARG A 38 0.07 -44.67 -20.04
N GLY A 39 -0.78 -45.57 -20.50
CA GLY A 39 -1.26 -46.71 -19.72
C GLY A 39 -2.59 -46.50 -19.02
N ASN A 40 -3.67 -46.54 -19.80
CA ASN A 40 -5.02 -46.80 -19.30
C ASN A 40 -5.01 -48.22 -18.66
N THR A 41 -4.90 -48.28 -17.33
CA THR A 41 -5.23 -49.49 -16.57
C THR A 41 -6.33 -49.11 -15.59
N HIS A 42 -7.42 -49.88 -15.66
CA HIS A 42 -8.55 -49.88 -14.74
C HIS A 42 -8.19 -49.36 -13.33
N LEU A 43 -8.88 -48.30 -12.89
CA LEU A 43 -9.10 -48.06 -11.45
C LEU A 43 -9.91 -49.25 -10.91
N THR A 44 -9.19 -50.32 -10.58
CA THR A 44 -9.70 -51.32 -9.66
C THR A 44 -9.72 -50.63 -8.30
N GLN A 45 -10.91 -50.35 -7.78
CA GLN A 45 -11.05 -50.03 -6.35
C GLN A 45 -10.35 -51.16 -5.59
N ARG A 46 -9.31 -50.82 -4.81
CA ARG A 46 -8.79 -51.75 -3.80
C ARG A 46 -10.02 -52.23 -3.00
N PRO A 47 -10.25 -53.54 -2.83
CA PRO A 47 -11.37 -54.01 -2.03
C PRO A 47 -11.23 -53.39 -0.64
N ASN A 48 -12.23 -52.58 -0.24
CA ASN A 48 -12.23 -51.91 1.05
C ASN A 48 -12.20 -53.01 2.11
N SER A 49 -11.08 -53.12 2.84
CA SER A 49 -10.89 -54.18 3.84
C SER A 49 -11.86 -54.03 5.01
N CYS A 50 -12.43 -52.84 5.17
CA CYS A 50 -13.35 -52.48 6.23
C CYS A 50 -14.80 -52.40 5.69
N THR A 51 -15.76 -52.88 6.47
CA THR A 51 -17.20 -52.90 6.12
C THR A 51 -17.88 -51.53 6.24
N VAL A 52 -17.19 -50.55 6.83
CA VAL A 52 -17.64 -49.17 7.01
C VAL A 52 -16.51 -48.20 6.68
N ASP A 53 -16.87 -47.03 6.17
CA ASP A 53 -15.89 -45.98 5.84
C ASP A 53 -15.38 -45.25 7.09
N THR A 54 -16.22 -45.10 8.11
CA THR A 54 -15.88 -44.39 9.35
C THR A 54 -15.99 -45.33 10.55
N ILE A 55 -14.90 -45.46 11.29
CA ILE A 55 -14.85 -46.20 12.55
C ILE A 55 -14.65 -45.21 13.69
N ILE A 56 -15.53 -45.28 14.70
CA ILE A 56 -15.48 -44.45 15.91
C ILE A 56 -15.30 -45.38 17.11
N LEU A 57 -14.25 -45.15 17.89
CA LEU A 57 -13.91 -45.90 19.10
C LEU A 57 -13.91 -44.93 20.28
N THR A 58 -14.77 -45.17 21.28
CA THR A 58 -14.94 -44.31 22.45
C THR A 58 -14.57 -44.96 23.78
N THR A 59 -14.19 -46.24 23.76
CA THR A 59 -13.82 -47.00 24.97
C THR A 59 -12.64 -47.93 24.70
N GLN A 60 -11.86 -48.24 25.74
CA GLN A 60 -10.76 -49.20 25.64
C GLN A 60 -11.24 -50.58 25.17
N ALA A 61 -12.42 -51.02 25.62
CA ALA A 61 -12.99 -52.31 25.21
C ALA A 61 -13.27 -52.38 23.70
N GLN A 62 -13.64 -51.28 23.03
CA GLN A 62 -13.84 -51.27 21.58
C GLN A 62 -12.51 -51.38 20.82
N ILE A 63 -11.44 -50.79 21.35
CA ILE A 63 -10.07 -50.92 20.82
C ILE A 63 -9.60 -52.37 20.97
N ASP A 64 -9.73 -52.94 22.17
CA ASP A 64 -9.26 -54.30 22.47
C ASP A 64 -10.00 -55.35 21.62
N ASN A 65 -11.29 -55.11 21.32
CA ASN A 65 -12.12 -55.98 20.49
C ASN A 65 -12.14 -55.58 19.00
N PHE A 66 -11.25 -54.69 18.54
CA PHE A 66 -11.28 -54.17 17.17
C PHE A 66 -11.27 -55.28 16.12
N ALA A 67 -10.37 -56.26 16.23
CA ALA A 67 -10.26 -57.37 15.29
C ALA A 67 -11.50 -58.29 15.27
N THR A 68 -12.27 -58.33 16.38
CA THR A 68 -13.54 -59.07 16.46
C THR A 68 -14.69 -58.27 15.87
N ASN A 69 -14.73 -56.95 16.09
CA ASN A 69 -15.78 -56.07 15.62
C ASN A 69 -15.65 -55.71 14.13
N PHE A 70 -14.42 -55.65 13.63
CA PHE A 70 -14.09 -55.36 12.23
C PHE A 70 -13.13 -56.43 11.67
N PRO A 71 -13.60 -57.68 11.47
CA PRO A 71 -12.75 -58.75 10.94
C PRO A 71 -12.18 -58.38 9.57
N ALA A 72 -10.89 -58.63 9.39
CA ALA A 72 -10.12 -58.33 8.16
C ALA A 72 -9.94 -56.84 7.80
N CYS A 73 -10.39 -55.89 8.63
CA CYS A 73 -10.17 -54.46 8.39
C CYS A 73 -8.70 -54.07 8.69
N THR A 74 -8.01 -53.60 7.67
CA THR A 74 -6.61 -53.13 7.74
C THR A 74 -6.41 -51.71 7.20
N THR A 75 -7.41 -51.16 6.48
CA THR A 75 -7.32 -49.90 5.73
C THR A 75 -8.60 -49.05 5.85
N PRO A 76 -9.02 -48.59 7.04
CA PRO A 76 -10.20 -47.75 7.17
C PRO A 76 -10.02 -46.40 6.47
N ASN A 77 -11.13 -45.76 6.04
CA ASN A 77 -11.04 -44.41 5.51
C ASN A 77 -10.86 -43.39 6.65
N TYR A 78 -11.77 -43.41 7.62
CA TYR A 78 -11.73 -42.53 8.78
C TYR A 78 -11.68 -43.36 10.06
N LEU A 79 -10.72 -43.05 10.93
CA LEU A 79 -10.61 -43.64 12.26
C LEU A 79 -10.59 -42.54 13.31
N PHE A 80 -11.62 -42.51 14.15
CA PHE A 80 -11.77 -41.56 15.24
C PHE A 80 -11.73 -42.28 16.58
N ILE A 81 -10.79 -41.89 17.44
CA ILE A 81 -10.63 -42.39 18.79
C ILE A 81 -10.89 -41.23 19.74
N ASP A 82 -11.98 -41.28 20.48
CA ASP A 82 -12.39 -40.20 21.39
C ASP A 82 -12.63 -40.75 22.80
N GLY A 83 -11.68 -40.49 23.70
CA GLY A 83 -11.75 -40.93 25.08
C GLY A 83 -12.67 -40.11 25.99
N THR A 84 -13.43 -39.14 25.44
CA THR A 84 -14.35 -38.31 26.21
C THR A 84 -15.34 -39.17 27.00
N GLY A 85 -15.22 -39.15 28.33
CA GLY A 85 -16.09 -39.92 29.24
C GLY A 85 -15.81 -41.43 29.26
N ALA A 86 -14.71 -41.91 28.67
CA ALA A 86 -14.33 -43.32 28.70
C ALA A 86 -14.05 -43.80 30.14
N SER A 87 -14.65 -44.92 30.52
CA SER A 87 -14.44 -45.59 31.82
C SER A 87 -14.34 -47.11 31.63
N PRO A 88 -13.14 -47.72 31.77
CA PRO A 88 -11.85 -47.07 32.05
C PRO A 88 -11.38 -46.18 30.90
N ALA A 89 -10.43 -45.28 31.20
CA ALA A 89 -9.80 -44.43 30.20
C ALA A 89 -9.09 -45.27 29.11
N ILE A 90 -9.01 -44.72 27.90
CA ILE A 90 -8.22 -45.31 26.81
C ILE A 90 -6.73 -45.09 27.11
N THR A 91 -5.99 -46.18 27.30
CA THR A 91 -4.59 -46.19 27.77
C THR A 91 -3.64 -46.90 26.82
N ASN A 92 -4.14 -47.66 25.84
CA ASN A 92 -3.32 -48.24 24.78
C ASN A 92 -4.11 -48.43 23.48
N LEU A 93 -3.39 -48.57 22.36
CA LEU A 93 -3.96 -48.81 21.03
C LEU A 93 -3.62 -50.22 20.48
N ASN A 94 -3.24 -51.16 21.35
CA ASN A 94 -2.65 -52.43 20.91
C ASN A 94 -3.58 -53.26 20.01
N GLY A 95 -4.90 -53.20 20.23
CA GLY A 95 -5.89 -53.87 19.38
C GLY A 95 -5.97 -53.36 17.94
N LEU A 96 -5.32 -52.23 17.63
CA LEU A 96 -5.28 -51.61 16.31
C LEU A 96 -4.00 -51.90 15.53
N SER A 97 -3.09 -52.74 16.07
CA SER A 97 -1.80 -53.00 15.45
C SER A 97 -1.88 -53.70 14.08
N THR A 98 -3.04 -54.20 13.67
CA THR A 98 -3.25 -54.80 12.34
C THR A 98 -3.46 -53.78 11.23
N LEU A 99 -3.67 -52.52 11.57
CA LEU A 99 -3.88 -51.46 10.59
C LEU A 99 -2.57 -51.13 9.87
N SER A 100 -2.65 -51.06 8.54
CA SER A 100 -1.51 -50.70 7.68
C SER A 100 -1.67 -49.33 7.02
N GLU A 101 -2.90 -48.88 6.80
CA GLU A 101 -3.17 -47.58 6.17
C GLU A 101 -4.43 -46.96 6.78
N ILE A 102 -4.50 -45.63 6.77
CA ILE A 102 -5.74 -44.87 6.99
C ILE A 102 -5.89 -43.96 5.77
N THR A 103 -6.86 -44.23 4.91
CA THR A 103 -6.88 -43.60 3.58
C THR A 103 -7.27 -42.12 3.62
N HIS A 104 -7.90 -41.66 4.71
CA HIS A 104 -8.25 -40.27 4.95
C HIS A 104 -7.71 -39.83 6.33
N LYS A 105 -8.57 -39.67 7.34
CA LYS A 105 -8.22 -39.02 8.62
C LYS A 105 -8.09 -40.02 9.79
N LEU A 106 -7.01 -39.86 10.55
CA LEU A 106 -6.85 -40.42 11.90
C LEU A 106 -7.01 -39.29 12.93
N LYS A 107 -8.03 -39.37 13.78
CA LYS A 107 -8.19 -38.47 14.93
C LYS A 107 -8.07 -39.26 16.24
N ILE A 108 -7.24 -38.79 17.16
CA ILE A 108 -7.12 -39.33 18.51
C ILE A 108 -7.26 -38.16 19.50
N SER A 109 -8.25 -38.24 20.38
CA SER A 109 -8.54 -37.16 21.32
C SER A 109 -9.00 -37.63 22.69
N HIS A 110 -8.72 -36.82 23.71
CA HIS A 110 -9.18 -37.02 25.10
C HIS A 110 -8.81 -38.39 25.68
N THR A 111 -7.62 -38.91 25.34
CA THR A 111 -7.14 -40.21 25.83
C THR A 111 -6.14 -40.06 26.98
N SER A 112 -5.82 -41.18 27.65
CA SER A 112 -4.72 -41.28 28.61
C SER A 112 -3.54 -42.07 28.02
N LEU A 113 -3.33 -41.95 26.71
CA LEU A 113 -2.21 -42.56 26.00
C LEU A 113 -0.91 -41.84 26.34
N THR A 114 0.16 -42.59 26.58
CA THR A 114 1.52 -42.03 26.67
C THR A 114 2.21 -42.00 25.30
N SER A 115 1.76 -42.84 24.37
CA SER A 115 2.22 -42.84 22.98
C SER A 115 1.21 -43.46 22.03
N ILE A 116 1.44 -43.25 20.73
CA ILE A 116 0.66 -43.88 19.64
C ILE A 116 1.50 -44.88 18.84
N THR A 117 2.65 -45.30 19.37
CA THR A 117 3.59 -46.27 18.77
C THR A 117 2.96 -47.62 18.39
N ALA A 118 1.87 -48.02 19.05
CA ALA A 118 1.12 -49.22 18.69
C ALA A 118 0.54 -49.16 17.25
N LEU A 119 0.48 -47.96 16.65
CA LEU A 119 0.10 -47.73 15.25
C LEU A 119 1.31 -47.64 14.30
N ASN A 120 2.53 -47.99 14.72
CA ASN A 120 3.73 -47.90 13.90
C ASN A 120 3.68 -48.79 12.63
N ASN A 121 2.70 -49.67 12.45
CA ASN A 121 2.51 -50.42 11.20
C ASN A 121 1.86 -49.59 10.08
N LEU A 122 1.37 -48.38 10.40
CA LEU A 122 0.81 -47.48 9.40
C LEU A 122 1.89 -46.97 8.45
N VAL A 123 1.65 -47.10 7.15
CA VAL A 123 2.48 -46.55 6.07
C VAL A 123 1.85 -45.32 5.40
N LEU A 124 0.54 -45.13 5.56
CA LEU A 124 -0.23 -44.05 4.96
C LEU A 124 -1.25 -43.49 5.94
N ILE A 125 -1.29 -42.15 6.06
CA ILE A 125 -2.44 -41.39 6.54
C ILE A 125 -2.78 -40.36 5.46
N GLY A 126 -3.83 -40.61 4.69
CA GLY A 126 -4.06 -39.90 3.43
C GLY A 126 -4.36 -38.40 3.58
N ASP A 127 -5.17 -38.02 4.57
CA ASP A 127 -5.62 -36.63 4.74
C ASP A 127 -4.99 -35.95 5.94
N THR A 128 -5.15 -36.49 7.15
CA THR A 128 -4.71 -35.78 8.38
C THR A 128 -4.48 -36.73 9.54
N LEU A 129 -3.36 -36.55 10.23
CA LEU A 129 -3.15 -37.02 11.60
C LEU A 129 -3.52 -35.88 12.56
N GLU A 130 -4.56 -36.11 13.36
CA GLU A 130 -5.12 -35.13 14.29
C GLU A 130 -5.00 -35.66 15.72
N LEU A 131 -4.17 -35.02 16.55
CA LEU A 131 -4.01 -35.32 17.98
C LEU A 131 -4.46 -34.12 18.79
N GLU A 132 -5.53 -34.29 19.57
CA GLU A 132 -6.11 -33.19 20.35
C GLU A 132 -6.37 -33.57 21.80
N HIS A 133 -5.99 -32.73 22.76
CA HIS A 133 -6.34 -32.90 24.17
C HIS A 133 -5.89 -34.27 24.73
N ASN A 134 -4.64 -34.65 24.47
CA ASN A 134 -4.06 -35.89 24.98
C ASN A 134 -2.95 -35.55 25.99
N PRO A 135 -3.28 -35.41 27.29
CA PRO A 135 -2.40 -34.81 28.28
C PRO A 135 -1.16 -35.64 28.62
N LEU A 136 -1.12 -36.92 28.24
CA LEU A 136 -0.06 -37.85 28.62
C LEU A 136 0.88 -38.24 27.47
N ILE A 137 0.60 -37.83 26.23
CA ILE A 137 1.42 -38.22 25.08
C ILE A 137 2.79 -37.54 25.16
N THR A 138 3.84 -38.34 25.18
CA THR A 138 5.24 -37.89 25.18
C THR A 138 5.99 -38.26 23.90
N GLU A 139 5.47 -39.20 23.11
CA GLU A 139 6.10 -39.66 21.86
C GLU A 139 5.03 -40.06 20.82
N ILE A 140 5.35 -39.85 19.54
CA ILE A 140 4.50 -40.19 18.40
C ILE A 140 4.80 -41.62 17.92
N GLY A 141 6.03 -41.85 17.45
CA GLY A 141 6.55 -43.17 17.08
C GLY A 141 5.85 -43.86 15.92
N LEU A 142 5.47 -43.10 14.88
CA LEU A 142 4.94 -43.57 13.60
C LEU A 142 6.04 -43.59 12.53
N TYR A 143 7.12 -44.32 12.81
CA TYR A 143 8.36 -44.32 12.02
C TYR A 143 8.22 -44.88 10.60
N ASN A 144 7.20 -45.70 10.34
CA ASN A 144 6.98 -46.35 9.05
C ASN A 144 6.06 -45.57 8.10
N LEU A 145 5.63 -44.36 8.47
CA LEU A 145 4.83 -43.54 7.57
C LEU A 145 5.66 -43.10 6.36
N ASP A 146 5.20 -43.48 5.17
CA ASP A 146 5.73 -43.06 3.88
C ASP A 146 4.96 -41.87 3.30
N SER A 147 3.70 -41.69 3.73
CA SER A 147 2.83 -40.60 3.27
C SER A 147 1.91 -40.13 4.39
N LEU A 148 1.85 -38.81 4.56
CA LEU A 148 1.02 -38.12 5.52
C LEU A 148 0.42 -36.88 4.87
N GLY A 149 -0.91 -36.79 4.87
CA GLY A 149 -1.64 -35.68 4.27
C GLY A 149 -1.44 -34.36 5.03
N ALA A 150 -1.62 -34.33 6.35
CA ALA A 150 -1.48 -33.12 7.16
C ALA A 150 -1.29 -33.46 8.64
N ILE A 151 -0.81 -32.49 9.42
CA ILE A 151 -0.63 -32.59 10.87
C ILE A 151 -1.51 -31.55 11.56
N VAL A 152 -2.28 -31.99 12.56
CA VAL A 152 -2.98 -31.10 13.50
C VAL A 152 -2.70 -31.58 14.93
N PHE A 153 -1.80 -30.90 15.63
CA PHE A 153 -1.45 -31.20 17.03
C PHE A 153 -1.91 -30.07 17.93
N LYS A 154 -2.80 -30.39 18.88
CA LYS A 154 -3.41 -29.41 19.78
C LYS A 154 -3.44 -29.93 21.21
N ASP A 155 -3.02 -29.09 22.15
CA ASP A 155 -3.05 -29.39 23.58
C ASP A 155 -2.39 -30.76 23.91
N LEU A 156 -1.11 -30.86 23.58
CA LEU A 156 -0.22 -31.99 23.91
C LEU A 156 0.84 -31.54 24.94
N PRO A 157 0.45 -31.31 26.20
CA PRO A 157 1.26 -30.62 27.21
C PRO A 157 2.49 -31.38 27.70
N LEU A 158 2.73 -32.61 27.24
CA LEU A 158 3.94 -33.39 27.55
C LEU A 158 4.75 -33.79 26.30
N LEU A 159 4.29 -33.43 25.10
CA LEU A 159 5.02 -33.73 23.87
C LEU A 159 6.08 -32.65 23.64
N THR A 160 7.35 -33.00 23.78
CA THR A 160 8.47 -32.03 23.68
C THR A 160 9.14 -31.97 22.33
N ASN A 161 8.99 -33.01 21.50
CA ASN A 161 9.48 -33.07 20.12
C ASN A 161 8.56 -33.95 19.25
N MET A 162 8.82 -33.98 17.95
CA MET A 162 8.02 -34.73 16.97
C MET A 162 8.78 -35.92 16.37
N ALA A 163 9.79 -36.43 17.09
CA ALA A 163 10.61 -37.53 16.59
C ALA A 163 9.73 -38.75 16.26
N GLY A 164 10.02 -39.35 15.10
CA GLY A 164 9.29 -40.50 14.61
C GLY A 164 7.99 -40.22 13.86
N LEU A 165 7.77 -39.01 13.34
CA LEU A 165 6.59 -38.71 12.50
C LEU A 165 6.87 -38.64 10.99
N CYS A 166 8.01 -38.10 10.55
CA CYS A 166 8.27 -37.83 9.12
C CYS A 166 9.65 -38.29 8.63
N ASN A 167 10.08 -39.51 8.94
CA ASN A 167 11.41 -40.00 8.54
C ASN A 167 11.66 -39.95 7.02
N ASN A 168 10.62 -40.21 6.20
CA ASN A 168 10.72 -40.23 4.73
C ASN A 168 9.73 -39.29 4.03
N ILE A 169 8.96 -38.50 4.77
CA ILE A 169 7.90 -37.65 4.22
C ILE A 169 8.49 -36.30 3.82
N THR A 170 8.64 -36.09 2.52
CA THR A 170 9.20 -34.83 1.97
C THR A 170 8.13 -33.82 1.55
N THR A 171 6.88 -34.25 1.44
CA THR A 171 5.76 -33.40 1.05
C THR A 171 4.58 -33.65 1.96
N ILE A 172 3.99 -32.58 2.47
CA ILE A 172 2.78 -32.60 3.29
C ILE A 172 1.79 -31.52 2.82
N GLY A 173 0.53 -31.69 3.17
CA GLY A 173 -0.57 -30.76 2.97
C GLY A 173 -0.41 -29.48 3.77
N SER A 174 -0.43 -29.64 5.09
CA SER A 174 -0.30 -28.56 6.06
C SER A 174 0.23 -29.06 7.39
N ILE A 175 0.74 -28.13 8.19
CA ILE A 175 1.20 -28.36 9.55
C ILE A 175 0.53 -27.32 10.45
N ASN A 176 -0.26 -27.77 11.41
CA ASN A 176 -0.88 -26.92 12.44
C ASN A 176 -0.54 -27.46 13.82
N ILE A 177 0.23 -26.68 14.58
CA ILE A 177 0.71 -27.04 15.91
C ILE A 177 0.28 -25.95 16.88
N ASP A 178 -0.34 -26.35 17.98
CA ASP A 178 -0.79 -25.49 19.07
C ASP A 178 -0.63 -26.23 20.40
N SER A 179 0.59 -26.22 20.96
CA SER A 179 0.92 -27.04 22.14
C SER A 179 2.07 -26.47 22.96
N THR A 180 1.88 -26.46 24.28
CA THR A 180 2.68 -25.68 25.23
C THR A 180 4.00 -26.31 25.67
N ALA A 181 4.30 -27.54 25.25
CA ALA A 181 5.51 -28.27 25.66
C ALA A 181 6.50 -28.53 24.53
N LEU A 182 6.13 -28.30 23.27
CA LEU A 182 6.98 -28.57 22.12
C LEU A 182 8.13 -27.55 22.08
N THR A 183 9.34 -27.98 22.42
CA THR A 183 10.56 -27.15 22.36
C THR A 183 11.37 -27.38 21.09
N SER A 184 11.06 -28.44 20.35
CA SER A 184 11.72 -28.83 19.10
C SER A 184 10.71 -29.39 18.11
N LEU A 185 10.94 -29.12 16.83
CA LEU A 185 10.21 -29.71 15.71
C LEU A 185 11.00 -30.83 15.03
N GLU A 186 12.01 -31.38 15.73
CA GLU A 186 12.76 -32.55 15.28
C GLU A 186 11.80 -33.67 14.87
N GLY A 187 12.08 -34.26 13.71
CA GLY A 187 11.18 -35.19 13.05
C GLY A 187 10.51 -34.59 11.82
N LEU A 188 10.48 -33.25 11.66
CA LEU A 188 10.01 -32.56 10.45
C LEU A 188 11.12 -32.24 9.44
N ASN A 189 12.39 -32.54 9.75
CA ASN A 189 13.55 -32.22 8.91
C ASN A 189 13.46 -32.68 7.45
N PRO A 190 12.84 -33.82 7.12
CA PRO A 190 12.75 -34.25 5.71
C PRO A 190 11.77 -33.44 4.87
N ILE A 191 10.93 -32.60 5.47
CA ILE A 191 9.90 -31.84 4.73
C ILE A 191 10.56 -30.79 3.86
N VAL A 192 10.27 -30.88 2.55
CA VAL A 192 10.71 -29.94 1.52
C VAL A 192 9.53 -29.09 1.04
N ASN A 193 8.33 -29.66 0.98
CA ASN A 193 7.15 -29.01 0.40
C ASN A 193 5.94 -29.08 1.33
N ILE A 194 5.27 -27.95 1.50
CA ILE A 194 3.93 -27.87 2.08
C ILE A 194 2.99 -27.40 0.96
N ASN A 195 2.26 -28.36 0.36
CA ASN A 195 1.45 -28.18 -0.86
C ASN A 195 -0.03 -28.45 -0.56
N ASN A 196 -0.97 -27.72 -1.16
CA ASN A 196 -2.43 -27.94 -0.98
C ASN A 196 -2.97 -27.74 0.45
N GLY A 197 -2.26 -26.99 1.31
CA GLY A 197 -2.67 -26.73 2.69
C GLY A 197 -3.75 -25.66 2.82
N GLY A 198 -5.01 -25.99 2.51
CA GLY A 198 -6.22 -25.21 2.86
C GLY A 198 -6.02 -23.69 3.05
N PHE A 199 -6.49 -23.13 4.17
CA PHE A 199 -6.14 -21.76 4.60
C PHE A 199 -4.79 -21.71 5.33
N TYR A 200 -4.40 -22.80 5.98
CA TYR A 200 -3.18 -22.90 6.77
C TYR A 200 -2.11 -23.71 6.00
N GLY A 201 -1.01 -23.06 5.62
CA GLY A 201 0.18 -23.77 5.14
C GLY A 201 0.94 -24.33 6.34
N LEU A 202 1.69 -23.46 7.02
CA LEU A 202 2.44 -23.77 8.23
C LEU A 202 1.95 -22.85 9.35
N ARG A 203 1.30 -23.40 10.38
CA ARG A 203 0.89 -22.68 11.59
C ARG A 203 1.52 -23.30 12.82
N ILE A 204 2.24 -22.50 13.60
CA ILE A 204 2.75 -22.88 14.92
C ILE A 204 2.34 -21.83 15.93
N ALA A 205 1.65 -22.24 16.98
CA ALA A 205 1.17 -21.35 18.03
C ALA A 205 1.34 -21.90 19.45
N HIS A 206 1.40 -20.99 20.43
CA HIS A 206 1.54 -21.31 21.86
C HIS A 206 2.64 -22.34 22.18
N THR A 207 3.72 -22.30 21.40
CA THR A 207 4.76 -23.33 21.39
C THR A 207 6.09 -22.73 21.83
N PRO A 208 6.79 -23.28 22.84
CA PRO A 208 8.07 -22.76 23.35
C PRO A 208 9.28 -23.16 22.47
N ILE A 209 9.15 -23.05 21.14
CA ILE A 209 10.27 -23.24 20.22
C ILE A 209 11.15 -21.99 20.16
N LEU A 210 12.46 -22.17 20.04
CA LEU A 210 13.43 -21.08 19.91
C LEU A 210 13.62 -20.62 18.45
N ASN A 211 13.46 -21.55 17.50
CA ASN A 211 13.53 -21.33 16.05
C ASN A 211 12.89 -22.52 15.31
N LEU A 212 12.83 -22.43 13.97
CA LEU A 212 12.33 -23.51 13.10
C LEU A 212 13.45 -24.19 12.30
N SER A 213 14.68 -24.29 12.83
CA SER A 213 15.79 -24.93 12.10
C SER A 213 15.53 -26.41 11.77
N SER A 214 14.62 -27.08 12.48
CA SER A 214 14.15 -28.43 12.10
C SER A 214 13.37 -28.45 10.78
N LEU A 215 13.07 -27.31 10.17
CA LEU A 215 12.48 -27.17 8.83
C LEU A 215 13.50 -26.59 7.83
N GLU A 216 14.81 -26.81 8.03
CA GLU A 216 15.88 -26.28 7.17
C GLU A 216 15.75 -26.66 5.69
N ASN A 217 15.10 -27.78 5.36
CA ASN A 217 14.89 -28.24 3.98
C ASN A 217 13.63 -27.67 3.32
N LEU A 218 12.80 -26.90 4.06
CA LEU A 218 11.53 -26.38 3.56
C LEU A 218 11.76 -25.35 2.45
N SER A 219 11.57 -25.77 1.20
CA SER A 219 11.73 -24.92 0.03
C SER A 219 10.41 -24.25 -0.39
N THR A 220 9.28 -24.97 -0.29
CA THR A 220 8.04 -24.54 -0.94
C THR A 220 6.88 -24.54 0.05
N LEU A 221 6.22 -23.39 0.21
CA LEU A 221 5.05 -23.20 1.06
C LEU A 221 3.88 -22.64 0.25
N GLN A 222 2.97 -23.50 -0.20
CA GLN A 222 1.75 -23.10 -0.91
C GLN A 222 0.63 -22.75 0.09
N GLY A 223 0.90 -21.77 0.94
CA GLY A 223 -0.02 -21.28 1.97
C GLY A 223 0.62 -20.17 2.79
N TYR A 224 -0.09 -19.71 3.82
CA TYR A 224 0.46 -18.75 4.78
C TYR A 224 1.43 -19.42 5.76
N PHE A 225 2.52 -18.71 6.07
CA PHE A 225 3.41 -19.03 7.18
C PHE A 225 2.97 -18.23 8.40
N ILE A 226 2.43 -18.92 9.40
CA ILE A 226 1.79 -18.33 10.57
C ILE A 226 2.57 -18.75 11.82
N LEU A 227 3.08 -17.75 12.54
CA LEU A 227 3.70 -17.89 13.84
C LEU A 227 2.96 -16.96 14.80
N GLU A 228 2.33 -17.53 15.82
CA GLU A 228 1.44 -16.80 16.71
C GLU A 228 1.68 -17.19 18.16
N ASP A 229 1.81 -16.24 19.09
CA ASP A 229 1.89 -16.55 20.52
C ASP A 229 3.05 -17.51 20.90
N ASN A 230 4.21 -17.37 20.25
CA ASN A 230 5.42 -18.14 20.56
C ASN A 230 6.48 -17.23 21.21
N PRO A 231 6.39 -16.96 22.53
CA PRO A 231 7.20 -15.92 23.17
C PRO A 231 8.69 -16.25 23.26
N GLU A 232 9.08 -17.53 23.20
CA GLU A 232 10.48 -17.95 23.27
C GLU A 232 11.18 -17.94 21.89
N LEU A 233 10.43 -17.71 20.81
CA LEU A 233 10.98 -17.71 19.45
C LEU A 233 11.89 -16.48 19.26
N THR A 234 13.18 -16.71 18.99
CA THR A 234 14.16 -15.63 18.82
C THR A 234 14.55 -15.36 17.37
N ASP A 235 14.43 -16.37 16.51
CA ASP A 235 14.78 -16.34 15.10
C ASP A 235 13.89 -17.31 14.30
N ILE A 236 13.70 -17.06 13.00
CA ILE A 236 12.87 -17.94 12.15
C ILE A 236 13.62 -19.24 11.83
N GLY A 237 14.91 -19.18 11.51
CA GLY A 237 15.73 -20.37 11.19
C GLY A 237 15.45 -21.03 9.83
N ILE A 238 14.54 -20.49 9.01
CA ILE A 238 14.24 -20.99 7.66
C ILE A 238 14.83 -20.04 6.62
N THR A 239 15.79 -20.53 5.83
CA THR A 239 16.51 -19.72 4.83
C THR A 239 16.38 -20.22 3.40
N THR A 240 15.62 -21.29 3.19
CA THR A 240 15.53 -22.06 1.94
C THR A 240 14.25 -21.80 1.15
N LEU A 241 13.31 -21.01 1.69
CA LEU A 241 12.02 -20.75 1.07
C LEU A 241 12.16 -20.02 -0.27
N THR A 242 11.75 -20.69 -1.35
CA THR A 242 11.64 -20.14 -2.71
C THR A 242 10.23 -19.71 -3.07
N GLN A 243 9.23 -20.11 -2.27
CA GLN A 243 7.83 -19.73 -2.46
C GLN A 243 7.08 -19.70 -1.13
N ALA A 244 6.33 -18.63 -0.90
CA ALA A 244 5.35 -18.48 0.18
C ALA A 244 4.15 -17.65 -0.32
N TYR A 245 2.94 -17.89 0.20
CA TYR A 245 1.80 -17.03 -0.11
C TYR A 245 1.84 -15.73 0.71
N GLY A 246 2.29 -15.80 1.95
CA GLY A 246 2.34 -14.66 2.86
C GLY A 246 2.75 -15.05 4.27
N PHE A 247 2.87 -14.07 5.16
CA PHE A 247 3.38 -14.25 6.52
C PHE A 247 2.42 -13.65 7.55
N LEU A 248 2.17 -14.34 8.67
CA LEU A 248 1.53 -13.76 9.83
C LEU A 248 2.38 -14.06 11.06
N PHE A 249 3.14 -13.08 11.49
CA PHE A 249 4.00 -13.15 12.67
C PHE A 249 3.38 -12.26 13.75
N SER A 250 2.81 -12.88 14.78
CA SER A 250 1.99 -12.22 15.80
C SER A 250 2.40 -12.65 17.20
N ASN A 251 2.56 -11.68 18.10
CA ASN A 251 2.94 -11.92 19.50
C ASN A 251 4.20 -12.79 19.64
N LEU A 252 5.30 -12.29 19.05
CA LEU A 252 6.63 -12.89 19.07
C LEU A 252 7.63 -11.92 19.72
N PRO A 253 7.45 -11.59 21.02
CA PRO A 253 8.18 -10.50 21.68
C PRO A 253 9.71 -10.68 21.71
N ASN A 254 10.22 -11.91 21.62
CA ASN A 254 11.65 -12.19 21.59
C ASN A 254 12.21 -12.40 20.17
N LEU A 255 11.38 -12.34 19.13
CA LEU A 255 11.83 -12.48 17.74
C LEU A 255 12.59 -11.22 17.35
N THR A 256 13.90 -11.33 17.22
CA THR A 256 14.80 -10.18 16.98
C THR A 256 15.39 -10.16 15.58
N SER A 257 15.19 -11.22 14.79
CA SER A 257 15.71 -11.30 13.42
C SER A 257 14.78 -12.08 12.49
N LEU A 258 14.75 -11.64 11.23
CA LEU A 258 14.18 -12.38 10.09
C LEU A 258 15.28 -12.89 9.17
N ALA A 259 16.52 -12.96 9.65
CA ALA A 259 17.69 -13.21 8.82
C ALA A 259 17.52 -14.46 7.94
N GLY A 260 17.74 -14.26 6.64
CA GLY A 260 17.68 -15.32 5.66
C GLY A 260 16.31 -15.73 5.16
N LEU A 261 15.21 -15.26 5.78
CA LEU A 261 13.83 -15.64 5.43
C LEU A 261 13.52 -15.41 3.94
N SER A 262 13.87 -14.23 3.41
CA SER A 262 13.59 -13.89 2.01
C SER A 262 14.73 -14.16 1.04
N ASN A 263 15.84 -14.77 1.48
CA ASN A 263 17.04 -14.93 0.63
C ASN A 263 16.75 -15.55 -0.74
N GLN A 264 15.76 -16.45 -0.81
CA GLN A 264 15.36 -17.14 -2.03
C GLN A 264 13.94 -16.76 -2.52
N LEU A 265 13.26 -15.81 -1.86
CA LEU A 265 11.90 -15.34 -2.20
C LEU A 265 11.93 -14.21 -3.24
N THR A 266 12.76 -14.35 -4.28
CA THR A 266 12.83 -13.35 -5.35
C THR A 266 11.68 -13.54 -6.34
N ASN A 267 10.98 -12.46 -6.70
CA ASN A 267 9.84 -12.48 -7.64
C ASN A 267 8.66 -13.38 -7.22
N THR A 268 8.56 -13.71 -5.94
CA THR A 268 7.36 -14.33 -5.38
C THR A 268 6.35 -13.22 -5.15
N GLY A 269 5.21 -13.26 -5.84
CA GLY A 269 4.10 -12.35 -5.55
C GLY A 269 3.53 -12.66 -4.17
N ILE A 270 4.13 -12.08 -3.12
CA ILE A 270 3.64 -12.22 -1.76
C ILE A 270 2.25 -11.58 -1.72
N GLY A 271 1.29 -12.29 -1.13
CA GLY A 271 -0.02 -11.74 -0.81
C GLY A 271 0.15 -10.74 0.32
N THR A 272 -0.24 -11.13 1.53
CA THR A 272 -0.13 -10.28 2.70
C THR A 272 1.01 -10.71 3.62
N PHE A 273 1.69 -9.74 4.22
CA PHE A 273 2.47 -10.01 5.42
C PHE A 273 2.10 -9.13 6.60
N TRP A 274 1.95 -9.76 7.77
CA TRP A 274 1.63 -9.13 9.05
C TRP A 274 2.79 -9.32 10.02
N MET A 275 3.26 -8.20 10.59
CA MET A 275 4.24 -8.15 11.66
C MET A 275 3.62 -7.46 12.87
N ILE A 276 3.20 -8.24 13.86
CA ILE A 276 2.41 -7.77 14.99
C ILE A 276 3.08 -8.15 16.31
N ASN A 277 3.37 -7.16 17.16
CA ASN A 277 3.94 -7.41 18.49
C ASN A 277 5.18 -8.32 18.47
N THR A 278 6.16 -7.93 17.64
CA THR A 278 7.46 -8.62 17.54
C THR A 278 8.55 -7.87 18.30
N GLY A 279 9.66 -8.56 18.59
CA GLY A 279 10.89 -7.97 19.15
C GLY A 279 11.81 -7.32 18.10
N LEU A 280 11.36 -7.19 16.86
CA LEU A 280 12.17 -6.71 15.73
C LEU A 280 12.51 -5.22 15.87
N THR A 281 13.75 -4.85 15.54
CA THR A 281 14.20 -3.45 15.45
C THR A 281 14.11 -2.90 14.03
N ASN A 282 14.17 -3.79 13.03
CA ASN A 282 13.93 -3.52 11.62
C ASN A 282 13.41 -4.80 10.94
N LEU A 283 13.20 -4.76 9.63
CA LEU A 283 12.69 -5.87 8.83
C LEU A 283 13.80 -6.51 7.96
N SER A 284 15.07 -6.33 8.31
CA SER A 284 16.20 -7.01 7.64
C SER A 284 15.97 -8.52 7.66
N GLY A 285 16.17 -9.14 6.51
CA GLY A 285 15.69 -10.49 6.21
C GLY A 285 14.54 -10.52 5.21
N LEU A 286 13.88 -9.39 4.95
CA LEU A 286 12.90 -9.20 3.85
C LEU A 286 13.49 -8.53 2.59
N ASP A 287 14.80 -8.29 2.56
CA ASP A 287 15.53 -7.45 1.58
C ASP A 287 15.41 -7.91 0.11
N SER A 288 14.89 -9.10 -0.15
CA SER A 288 14.72 -9.67 -1.48
C SER A 288 13.30 -9.58 -2.02
N LEU A 289 12.32 -9.18 -1.20
CA LEU A 289 10.94 -9.06 -1.64
C LEU A 289 10.79 -7.88 -2.61
N THR A 290 10.26 -8.15 -3.80
CA THR A 290 10.05 -7.13 -4.85
C THR A 290 8.60 -6.70 -4.99
N SER A 291 7.65 -7.53 -4.53
CA SER A 291 6.22 -7.23 -4.57
C SER A 291 5.49 -7.83 -3.37
N ALA A 292 4.42 -7.16 -2.96
CA ALA A 292 3.44 -7.63 -2.00
C ALA A 292 2.06 -7.07 -2.38
N ALA A 293 0.97 -7.79 -2.08
CA ALA A 293 -0.37 -7.23 -2.25
C ALA A 293 -0.64 -6.13 -1.19
N ASN A 294 -0.21 -6.38 0.05
CA ASN A 294 -0.32 -5.48 1.19
C ASN A 294 0.56 -5.91 2.36
N PHE A 295 0.73 -5.00 3.32
CA PHE A 295 1.37 -5.33 4.59
C PHE A 295 0.86 -4.51 5.76
N TYR A 296 0.97 -5.12 6.94
CA TYR A 296 0.55 -4.56 8.21
C TYR A 296 1.67 -4.71 9.23
N ILE A 297 2.17 -3.58 9.73
CA ILE A 297 3.27 -3.52 10.68
C ILE A 297 2.73 -2.81 11.91
N ILE A 298 2.33 -3.59 12.91
CA ILE A 298 1.47 -3.11 13.99
C ILE A 298 2.07 -3.45 15.36
N LEU A 299 2.14 -2.46 16.25
CA LEU A 299 2.49 -2.70 17.66
C LEU A 299 3.86 -3.36 17.82
N ASN A 300 4.88 -2.92 17.09
CA ASN A 300 6.25 -3.43 17.27
C ASN A 300 7.05 -2.41 18.11
N PRO A 301 7.16 -2.62 19.44
CA PRO A 301 7.67 -1.58 20.36
C PRO A 301 9.18 -1.32 20.22
N GLY A 302 9.93 -2.20 19.55
CA GLY A 302 11.35 -2.05 19.28
C GLY A 302 11.68 -1.54 17.87
N LEU A 303 10.68 -1.43 16.98
CA LEU A 303 10.89 -1.20 15.55
C LEU A 303 11.26 0.26 15.28
N THR A 304 12.52 0.52 14.91
CA THR A 304 13.04 1.86 14.65
C THR A 304 13.01 2.25 13.17
N SER A 305 12.99 1.27 12.27
CA SER A 305 12.98 1.49 10.82
C SER A 305 12.26 0.38 10.07
N LEU A 306 11.76 0.70 8.87
CA LEU A 306 11.26 -0.30 7.90
C LEU A 306 12.35 -0.92 7.02
N HIS A 307 13.63 -0.77 7.39
CA HIS A 307 14.77 -1.32 6.65
C HIS A 307 14.57 -2.81 6.38
N GLY A 308 14.80 -3.24 5.15
CA GLY A 308 14.46 -4.57 4.62
C GLY A 308 13.34 -4.55 3.57
N LEU A 309 12.59 -3.45 3.44
CA LEU A 309 11.52 -3.30 2.44
C LEU A 309 11.93 -2.53 1.18
N GLU A 310 13.21 -2.14 1.04
CA GLU A 310 13.68 -1.21 0.00
C GLU A 310 13.43 -1.71 -1.43
N LYS A 311 13.30 -3.02 -1.63
CA LYS A 311 13.05 -3.59 -2.96
C LYS A 311 11.57 -3.71 -3.31
N LEU A 312 10.66 -3.53 -2.36
CA LEU A 312 9.23 -3.51 -2.66
C LEU A 312 8.93 -2.32 -3.57
N SER A 313 8.32 -2.61 -4.72
CA SER A 313 8.09 -1.60 -5.75
C SER A 313 6.77 -1.81 -6.47
N GLY A 314 6.32 -0.78 -7.18
CA GLY A 314 5.09 -0.83 -7.94
C GLY A 314 3.84 -0.61 -7.07
N ASP A 315 2.76 -1.30 -7.42
CA ASP A 315 1.46 -1.15 -6.75
C ASP A 315 1.32 -2.10 -5.56
N ILE A 316 1.05 -1.53 -4.38
CA ILE A 316 0.65 -2.27 -3.18
C ILE A 316 -0.88 -2.12 -3.03
N GLY A 317 -1.60 -2.66 -4.00
CA GLY A 317 -3.01 -2.32 -4.25
C GLY A 317 -3.96 -2.62 -3.09
N SER A 318 -3.63 -3.57 -2.20
CA SER A 318 -4.47 -3.94 -1.05
C SER A 318 -4.12 -3.21 0.25
N GLY A 319 -3.19 -2.25 0.21
CA GLY A 319 -2.99 -1.27 1.27
C GLY A 319 -1.70 -1.40 2.07
N ILE A 320 -1.39 -0.32 2.78
CA ILE A 320 -0.24 -0.20 3.66
C ILE A 320 -0.74 0.28 5.02
N SER A 321 -0.37 -0.42 6.08
CA SER A 321 -0.74 -0.06 7.45
C SER A 321 0.48 -0.16 8.37
N VAL A 322 0.98 0.99 8.83
CA VAL A 322 2.14 1.11 9.73
C VAL A 322 1.67 1.81 10.99
N ASN A 323 1.30 1.03 12.01
CA ASN A 323 0.60 1.55 13.17
C ASN A 323 1.20 1.14 14.50
N TRP A 324 1.11 2.00 15.51
CA TRP A 324 1.50 1.68 16.89
C TRP A 324 2.98 1.26 17.04
N ASN A 325 3.88 1.75 16.19
CA ASN A 325 5.32 1.53 16.31
C ASN A 325 5.94 2.80 16.90
N ASN A 326 5.77 2.98 18.20
CA ASN A 326 6.05 4.25 18.90
C ASN A 326 7.51 4.76 18.77
N VAL A 327 8.49 3.86 18.56
CA VAL A 327 9.90 4.21 18.39
C VAL A 327 10.34 4.27 16.92
N LEU A 328 9.43 4.07 15.97
CA LEU A 328 9.71 4.13 14.54
C LEU A 328 10.05 5.56 14.13
N THR A 329 11.23 5.74 13.54
CA THR A 329 11.72 7.04 13.07
C THR A 329 11.92 7.10 11.56
N ASP A 330 11.93 5.95 10.89
CA ASP A 330 12.35 5.85 9.48
C ASP A 330 11.46 4.90 8.67
N ILE A 331 10.77 5.45 7.68
CA ILE A 331 9.97 4.73 6.69
C ILE A 331 10.52 4.86 5.26
N SER A 332 11.77 5.31 5.08
CA SER A 332 12.38 5.55 3.77
C SER A 332 12.42 4.32 2.87
N ALA A 333 12.37 3.12 3.46
CA ALA A 333 12.27 1.87 2.72
C ALA A 333 11.02 1.75 1.85
N LEU A 334 9.98 2.59 2.06
CA LEU A 334 8.81 2.67 1.18
C LEU A 334 9.10 3.37 -0.17
N GLY A 335 10.31 3.90 -0.35
CA GLY A 335 10.70 4.78 -1.44
C GLY A 335 10.53 4.25 -2.86
N ASN A 336 10.27 2.97 -3.08
CA ASN A 336 10.08 2.40 -4.43
C ASN A 336 8.61 2.07 -4.76
N ILE A 337 7.68 2.30 -3.82
CA ILE A 337 6.24 2.06 -4.02
C ILE A 337 5.64 3.19 -4.85
N SER A 338 4.96 2.84 -5.94
CA SER A 338 4.42 3.82 -6.90
C SER A 338 2.93 4.13 -6.69
N SER A 339 2.16 3.21 -6.12
CA SER A 339 0.71 3.36 -5.96
C SER A 339 0.12 2.43 -4.90
N ILE A 340 -1.08 2.78 -4.44
CA ILE A 340 -1.95 1.98 -3.58
C ILE A 340 -3.34 2.01 -4.23
N SER A 341 -3.56 1.19 -5.25
CA SER A 341 -4.66 1.36 -6.20
C SER A 341 -6.08 1.10 -5.67
N ASP A 342 -6.28 0.23 -4.66
CA ASP A 342 -7.62 -0.21 -4.21
C ASP A 342 -7.75 -0.22 -2.67
N ALA A 343 -6.91 0.58 -1.97
CA ALA A 343 -6.84 0.54 -0.52
C ALA A 343 -6.33 1.85 0.11
N ASN A 344 -6.11 1.79 1.43
CA ASN A 344 -5.65 2.90 2.24
C ASN A 344 -4.13 2.89 2.39
N LEU A 345 -3.56 4.10 2.48
CA LEU A 345 -2.30 4.36 3.18
C LEU A 345 -2.63 4.79 4.61
N GLU A 346 -2.23 3.97 5.57
CA GLU A 346 -2.41 4.26 6.99
C GLU A 346 -1.05 4.28 7.70
N ILE A 347 -0.71 5.44 8.26
CA ILE A 347 0.47 5.66 9.09
C ILE A 347 0.00 6.33 10.37
N SER A 348 -0.16 5.56 11.45
CA SER A 348 -0.73 6.09 12.69
C SER A 348 -0.03 5.64 13.96
N ASN A 349 -0.07 6.44 15.03
CA ASN A 349 0.49 6.07 16.34
C ASN A 349 2.00 5.71 16.28
N ASN A 350 2.77 6.43 15.45
CA ASN A 350 4.24 6.33 15.41
C ASN A 350 4.84 7.61 16.02
N ASP A 351 4.84 7.68 17.37
CA ASP A 351 5.13 8.90 18.14
C ASP A 351 6.45 9.61 17.76
N LEU A 352 7.50 8.86 17.41
CA LEU A 352 8.81 9.41 17.05
C LEU A 352 9.02 9.64 15.54
N LEU A 353 8.03 9.33 14.70
CA LEU A 353 8.13 9.52 13.25
C LEU A 353 8.00 11.01 12.89
N ALA A 354 9.12 11.64 12.53
CA ALA A 354 9.17 13.08 12.28
C ALA A 354 9.00 13.49 10.80
N SER A 355 9.14 12.55 9.88
CA SER A 355 9.05 12.75 8.44
C SER A 355 8.40 11.53 7.78
N LEU A 356 7.77 11.73 6.63
CA LEU A 356 7.24 10.69 5.77
C LEU A 356 8.16 10.40 4.58
N ALA A 357 9.44 10.80 4.65
CA ALA A 357 10.44 10.48 3.64
C ALA A 357 10.39 8.98 3.31
N GLY A 358 10.07 8.67 2.05
CA GLY A 358 9.72 7.32 1.61
C GLY A 358 8.40 7.25 0.84
N VAL A 359 7.44 8.13 1.11
CA VAL A 359 6.13 8.12 0.41
C VAL A 359 6.10 8.94 -0.89
N GLY A 360 7.18 9.66 -1.22
CA GLY A 360 7.23 10.64 -2.33
C GLY A 360 7.09 10.06 -3.74
N HIS A 361 7.20 8.74 -3.92
CA HIS A 361 6.94 8.09 -5.22
C HIS A 361 5.50 7.60 -5.39
N ILE A 362 4.67 7.67 -4.34
CA ILE A 362 3.28 7.25 -4.40
C ILE A 362 2.47 8.28 -5.19
N THR A 363 1.93 7.87 -6.33
CA THR A 363 1.17 8.73 -7.26
C THR A 363 -0.34 8.55 -7.16
N SER A 364 -0.83 7.48 -6.55
CA SER A 364 -2.26 7.28 -6.34
C SER A 364 -2.57 6.48 -5.08
N ILE A 365 -3.65 6.89 -4.40
CA ILE A 365 -4.27 6.20 -3.26
C ILE A 365 -5.75 6.01 -3.60
N GLY A 366 -6.18 4.75 -3.69
CA GLY A 366 -7.50 4.35 -4.19
C GLY A 366 -8.65 4.57 -3.22
N ARG A 367 -8.38 4.62 -1.91
CA ARG A 367 -9.44 4.72 -0.89
C ARG A 367 -9.18 5.76 0.18
N GLY A 368 -8.08 5.67 0.92
CA GLY A 368 -7.90 6.55 2.08
C GLY A 368 -6.46 6.88 2.44
N LEU A 369 -6.22 8.16 2.73
CA LEU A 369 -4.97 8.67 3.31
C LEU A 369 -5.21 8.98 4.80
N TRP A 370 -4.67 8.13 5.67
CA TRP A 370 -4.87 8.21 7.12
C TRP A 370 -3.54 8.43 7.83
N ILE A 371 -3.33 9.64 8.33
CA ILE A 371 -2.13 10.08 9.06
C ILE A 371 -2.57 10.56 10.44
N ASN A 372 -2.55 9.68 11.45
CA ASN A 372 -3.09 10.00 12.77
C ASN A 372 -2.11 9.73 13.91
N ASP A 373 -2.14 10.55 14.97
CA ASP A 373 -1.36 10.29 16.20
C ASP A 373 0.16 10.13 15.96
N ASN A 374 0.75 10.81 14.96
CA ASN A 374 2.21 10.85 14.77
C ASN A 374 2.76 12.14 15.39
N ASN A 375 2.98 12.11 16.70
CA ASN A 375 3.25 13.30 17.51
C ASN A 375 4.49 14.12 17.11
N SER A 376 5.49 13.49 16.47
CA SER A 376 6.71 14.17 16.01
C SER A 376 6.65 14.65 14.57
N LEU A 377 5.62 14.28 13.80
CA LEU A 377 5.51 14.62 12.39
C LEU A 377 5.26 16.12 12.22
N THR A 378 6.11 16.81 11.45
CA THR A 378 6.04 18.27 11.30
C THR A 378 5.44 18.73 9.98
N THR A 379 5.49 17.90 8.93
CA THR A 379 5.11 18.27 7.57
C THR A 379 4.55 17.09 6.76
N LEU A 380 3.69 17.37 5.77
CA LEU A 380 3.26 16.42 4.73
C LEU A 380 3.92 16.67 3.38
N ALA A 381 4.93 17.55 3.31
CA ALA A 381 5.64 17.89 2.07
C ALA A 381 6.39 16.71 1.41
N ASP A 382 6.57 15.60 2.13
CA ASP A 382 7.19 14.39 1.59
C ASP A 382 6.30 13.62 0.60
N PHE A 383 5.00 13.97 0.49
CA PHE A 383 4.10 13.39 -0.51
C PHE A 383 4.39 13.93 -1.91
N ASN A 384 4.11 13.08 -2.91
CA ASN A 384 4.24 13.43 -4.31
C ASN A 384 3.27 14.56 -4.71
N ASP A 385 3.75 15.61 -5.39
CA ASP A 385 2.91 16.72 -5.88
C ASP A 385 1.88 16.31 -6.95
N THR A 386 2.04 15.15 -7.58
CA THR A 386 1.09 14.57 -8.53
C THR A 386 0.21 13.48 -7.92
N LEU A 387 0.24 13.29 -6.59
CA LEU A 387 -0.58 12.29 -5.91
C LEU A 387 -2.08 12.52 -6.21
N VAL A 388 -2.79 11.44 -6.52
CA VAL A 388 -4.25 11.44 -6.64
C VAL A 388 -4.83 10.64 -5.48
N ILE A 389 -5.63 11.31 -4.64
CA ILE A 389 -6.40 10.68 -3.57
C ILE A 389 -7.82 10.47 -4.08
N GLN A 390 -8.23 9.22 -4.25
CA GLN A 390 -9.58 8.90 -4.73
C GLN A 390 -10.62 8.97 -3.61
N ASN A 391 -11.86 9.32 -3.96
CA ASN A 391 -13.02 9.34 -3.06
C ASN A 391 -14.10 8.39 -3.61
N THR A 392 -13.84 7.08 -3.54
CA THR A 392 -14.66 6.07 -4.23
C THR A 392 -15.82 5.51 -3.40
N ASP A 393 -15.80 5.67 -2.07
CA ASP A 393 -16.75 5.01 -1.17
C ASP A 393 -17.56 5.95 -0.27
N ASN A 394 -17.51 7.27 -0.51
CA ASN A 394 -18.18 8.30 0.30
C ASN A 394 -17.82 8.27 1.80
N SER A 395 -16.73 7.60 2.18
CA SER A 395 -16.15 7.68 3.53
C SER A 395 -15.19 8.88 3.63
N ASP A 396 -14.79 9.27 4.85
CA ASP A 396 -13.74 10.28 5.04
C ASP A 396 -12.41 9.73 4.50
N SER A 397 -12.14 9.94 3.21
CA SER A 397 -10.97 9.39 2.53
C SER A 397 -9.69 10.02 3.08
N VAL A 398 -9.72 11.26 3.55
CA VAL A 398 -8.58 11.89 4.21
C VAL A 398 -8.82 12.01 5.71
N ARG A 399 -7.91 11.46 6.52
CA ARG A 399 -7.91 11.62 7.98
C ARG A 399 -6.53 12.09 8.43
N ILE A 400 -6.46 13.31 8.94
CA ILE A 400 -5.22 13.91 9.45
C ILE A 400 -5.52 14.43 10.85
N ASN A 401 -5.34 13.58 11.86
CA ASN A 401 -5.79 13.89 13.21
C ASN A 401 -4.70 13.67 14.27
N ASN A 402 -4.72 14.48 15.33
CA ASN A 402 -3.87 14.31 16.51
C ASN A 402 -2.35 14.29 16.22
N ASN A 403 -1.87 14.93 15.16
CA ASN A 403 -0.44 15.08 14.89
C ASN A 403 0.04 16.39 15.52
N SER A 404 0.40 16.34 16.81
CA SER A 404 0.57 17.54 17.65
C SER A 404 1.67 18.52 17.20
N GLN A 405 2.61 18.11 16.35
CA GLN A 405 3.66 18.97 15.77
C GLN A 405 3.45 19.28 14.28
N LEU A 406 2.39 18.75 13.64
CA LEU A 406 2.15 18.93 12.21
C LEU A 406 1.59 20.32 11.93
N ALA A 407 2.44 21.22 11.42
CA ALA A 407 2.08 22.61 11.11
C ALA A 407 2.07 22.91 9.60
N LEU A 408 2.68 22.04 8.78
CA LEU A 408 2.81 22.21 7.32
C LEU A 408 2.21 21.02 6.58
N CYS A 409 0.90 21.05 6.33
CA CYS A 409 0.17 19.94 5.70
C CYS A 409 -0.50 20.31 4.38
N SER A 410 -0.50 21.60 3.99
CA SER A 410 -0.98 22.01 2.67
C SER A 410 0.02 21.60 1.59
N PHE A 411 -0.42 20.77 0.66
CA PHE A 411 0.30 20.41 -0.57
C PHE A 411 -0.72 20.20 -1.70
N THR A 412 -0.29 20.34 -2.95
CA THR A 412 -1.18 20.47 -4.12
C THR A 412 -2.28 19.40 -4.18
N PRO A 413 -1.99 18.08 -4.05
CA PRO A 413 -2.99 17.02 -3.98
C PRO A 413 -4.06 17.20 -2.89
N LEU A 414 -3.66 17.49 -1.64
CA LEU A 414 -4.62 17.68 -0.56
C LEU A 414 -5.47 18.92 -0.80
N CYS A 415 -4.84 19.98 -1.30
CA CYS A 415 -5.51 21.21 -1.66
C CYS A 415 -6.57 21.00 -2.75
N ILE A 416 -6.26 20.23 -3.80
CA ILE A 416 -7.22 19.85 -4.84
C ILE A 416 -8.36 19.03 -4.23
N TYR A 417 -8.02 18.00 -3.45
CA TYR A 417 -8.98 17.10 -2.81
C TYR A 417 -10.02 17.86 -1.97
N LEU A 418 -9.58 18.79 -1.13
CA LEU A 418 -10.47 19.59 -0.27
C LEU A 418 -11.36 20.56 -1.05
N ASN A 419 -10.94 21.03 -2.24
CA ASN A 419 -11.73 21.94 -3.07
C ASN A 419 -12.75 21.24 -3.98
N THR A 420 -12.62 19.92 -4.17
CA THR A 420 -13.58 19.11 -4.94
C THR A 420 -14.60 18.41 -4.06
N ASP A 421 -14.99 19.01 -2.92
CA ASP A 421 -15.86 18.42 -1.90
C ASP A 421 -15.36 17.04 -1.37
N GLY A 422 -14.04 16.84 -1.38
CA GLY A 422 -13.42 15.66 -0.78
C GLY A 422 -13.73 15.59 0.72
N ARG A 423 -14.17 14.43 1.19
CA ARG A 423 -14.52 14.23 2.61
C ARG A 423 -13.25 14.03 3.42
N ALA A 424 -12.97 14.98 4.30
CA ALA A 424 -11.81 14.95 5.17
C ALA A 424 -12.20 15.15 6.64
N GLU A 425 -11.54 14.41 7.53
CA GLU A 425 -11.51 14.68 8.96
C GLU A 425 -10.12 15.22 9.33
N ILE A 426 -10.07 16.48 9.73
CA ILE A 426 -8.83 17.18 10.09
C ILE A 426 -9.04 17.92 11.40
N ASN A 427 -8.42 17.43 12.47
CA ASN A 427 -8.54 18.00 13.81
C ASN A 427 -7.31 17.73 14.69
N ASN A 428 -7.15 18.51 15.77
CA ASN A 428 -6.13 18.30 16.80
C ASN A 428 -4.67 18.23 16.31
N ASN A 429 -4.34 18.88 15.19
CA ASN A 429 -2.96 19.08 14.75
C ASN A 429 -2.42 20.44 15.21
N ALA A 430 -1.16 20.75 14.92
CA ALA A 430 -0.59 22.06 15.22
C ALA A 430 -1.24 23.18 14.37
N PRO A 431 -1.15 24.46 14.79
CA PRO A 431 -1.64 25.59 14.01
C PRO A 431 -1.09 25.59 12.57
N GLY A 432 -1.95 25.84 11.59
CA GLY A 432 -1.68 25.68 10.16
C GLY A 432 -2.31 24.42 9.57
N CYS A 433 -2.59 23.43 10.41
CA CYS A 433 -3.17 22.13 10.05
C CYS A 433 -4.31 21.69 10.95
N SER A 434 -4.77 22.55 11.86
CA SER A 434 -5.68 22.15 12.93
C SER A 434 -7.13 22.00 12.46
N SER A 435 -7.45 22.50 11.27
CA SER A 435 -8.77 22.38 10.64
C SER A 435 -8.68 22.48 9.11
N ILE A 436 -9.74 22.04 8.42
CA ILE A 436 -9.89 22.23 6.96
C ILE A 436 -9.75 23.71 6.57
N SER A 437 -10.30 24.63 7.37
CA SER A 437 -10.24 26.08 7.08
C SER A 437 -8.82 26.64 7.13
N GLU A 438 -7.97 26.19 8.06
CA GLU A 438 -6.56 26.60 8.11
C GLU A 438 -5.77 26.09 6.91
N ILE A 439 -6.03 24.85 6.49
CA ILE A 439 -5.40 24.26 5.31
C ILE A 439 -5.87 24.98 4.06
N ALA A 440 -7.17 25.23 3.91
CA ALA A 440 -7.71 25.96 2.77
C ALA A 440 -7.11 27.38 2.65
N ALA A 441 -6.89 28.07 3.77
CA ALA A 441 -6.19 29.36 3.79
C ALA A 441 -4.72 29.24 3.36
N SER A 442 -4.06 28.12 3.71
CA SER A 442 -2.64 27.85 3.39
C SER A 442 -2.44 27.34 1.96
N CYS A 443 -3.44 26.68 1.39
CA CYS A 443 -3.44 26.17 0.01
C CYS A 443 -3.40 27.28 -1.05
N GLY A 444 -3.62 28.53 -0.67
CA GLY A 444 -3.83 29.62 -1.61
C GLY A 444 -5.02 29.35 -2.54
N ILE A 445 -5.09 30.08 -3.64
CA ILE A 445 -6.10 29.82 -4.67
C ILE A 445 -5.74 28.51 -5.39
N VAL A 446 -6.54 27.46 -5.16
CA VAL A 446 -6.35 26.14 -5.78
C VAL A 446 -7.15 26.06 -7.05
N CYS A 447 -6.45 26.15 -8.18
CA CYS A 447 -7.10 26.10 -9.47
C CYS A 447 -7.21 24.66 -9.98
N LEU A 448 -8.44 24.12 -9.92
CA LEU A 448 -8.81 22.84 -10.50
C LEU A 448 -8.42 22.81 -11.99
N ALA A 449 -7.84 21.70 -12.44
CA ALA A 449 -7.59 21.49 -13.85
C ALA A 449 -8.92 21.42 -14.62
N GLY A 450 -9.17 22.37 -15.52
CA GLY A 450 -10.24 22.25 -16.54
C GLY A 450 -11.38 23.27 -16.53
N ALA A 451 -11.35 24.33 -15.69
CA ALA A 451 -12.30 25.44 -15.88
C ALA A 451 -11.85 26.29 -17.07
N GLU A 452 -12.42 26.04 -18.26
CA GLU A 452 -12.16 26.82 -19.47
C GLU A 452 -13.41 27.58 -19.91
N LYS A 453 -13.25 28.83 -20.32
CA LYS A 453 -14.33 29.65 -20.86
C LYS A 453 -13.85 30.40 -22.10
N THR A 454 -14.68 30.40 -23.14
CA THR A 454 -14.44 31.19 -24.35
C THR A 454 -15.38 32.37 -24.37
N TRP A 455 -14.85 33.56 -24.62
CA TRP A 455 -15.67 34.75 -24.86
C TRP A 455 -16.48 34.57 -26.15
N ASN A 456 -17.79 34.76 -26.08
CA ASN A 456 -18.68 34.72 -27.23
C ASN A 456 -19.28 36.11 -27.55
N GLY A 457 -19.31 37.03 -26.59
CA GLY A 457 -19.76 38.42 -26.75
C GLY A 457 -21.18 38.62 -27.27
N VAL A 458 -22.04 37.58 -27.27
CA VAL A 458 -23.34 37.60 -27.97
C VAL A 458 -24.32 38.60 -27.35
N VAL A 459 -24.21 38.88 -26.06
CA VAL A 459 -25.15 39.73 -25.33
C VAL A 459 -24.68 41.18 -25.27
N SER A 460 -23.41 41.40 -24.91
CA SER A 460 -22.84 42.73 -24.72
C SER A 460 -21.31 42.70 -24.79
N ASN A 461 -20.66 43.84 -24.53
CA ASN A 461 -19.23 43.92 -24.33
C ASN A 461 -18.82 43.83 -22.84
N ASP A 462 -19.75 43.71 -21.90
CA ASP A 462 -19.42 43.70 -20.47
C ASP A 462 -18.84 42.34 -20.05
N TRP A 463 -17.58 42.34 -19.59
CA TRP A 463 -16.88 41.15 -19.08
C TRP A 463 -17.69 40.40 -18.03
N ASN A 464 -18.43 41.14 -17.20
CA ASN A 464 -19.18 40.62 -16.07
C ASN A 464 -20.58 40.07 -16.44
N ASP A 465 -20.96 40.11 -17.72
CA ASP A 465 -22.17 39.44 -18.19
C ASP A 465 -21.89 37.95 -18.39
N ALA A 466 -22.51 37.12 -17.54
CA ALA A 466 -22.33 35.68 -17.53
C ALA A 466 -22.67 35.02 -18.88
N ASP A 467 -23.58 35.60 -19.66
CA ASP A 467 -24.05 35.02 -20.91
C ASP A 467 -23.11 35.33 -22.10
N ASN A 468 -22.14 36.23 -21.93
CA ASN A 468 -21.06 36.47 -22.90
C ASN A 468 -19.97 35.37 -22.89
N TRP A 469 -20.10 34.34 -22.03
CA TRP A 469 -19.13 33.27 -21.88
C TRP A 469 -19.69 31.91 -22.30
N THR A 470 -18.84 31.07 -22.88
CA THR A 470 -19.16 29.68 -23.21
C THR A 470 -18.16 28.74 -22.52
N PRO A 471 -18.59 27.86 -21.59
CA PRO A 471 -19.94 27.78 -20.99
C PRO A 471 -20.31 29.04 -20.20
N ALA A 472 -21.61 29.31 -20.05
CA ALA A 472 -22.12 30.51 -19.35
C ALA A 472 -21.60 30.64 -17.90
N GLY A 473 -21.44 31.88 -17.45
CA GLY A 473 -20.88 32.26 -16.15
C GLY A 473 -19.59 33.08 -16.30
N VAL A 474 -19.42 34.09 -15.45
CA VAL A 474 -18.22 34.95 -15.45
C VAL A 474 -16.97 34.15 -15.05
N PRO A 475 -15.83 34.30 -15.73
CA PRO A 475 -14.55 33.68 -15.36
C PRO A 475 -14.10 34.09 -13.96
N GLY A 476 -13.62 33.12 -13.19
CA GLY A 476 -13.02 33.36 -11.88
C GLY A 476 -11.51 33.17 -11.89
N THR A 477 -10.92 33.28 -10.70
CA THR A 477 -9.46 33.26 -10.41
C THR A 477 -8.69 32.06 -10.97
N CYS A 478 -9.39 31.00 -11.38
CA CYS A 478 -8.82 29.74 -11.86
C CYS A 478 -9.28 29.34 -13.26
N THR A 479 -10.09 30.18 -13.90
CA THR A 479 -10.60 29.91 -15.23
C THR A 479 -9.53 30.27 -16.26
N LYS A 480 -9.20 29.33 -17.16
CA LYS A 480 -8.47 29.65 -18.38
C LYS A 480 -9.46 30.26 -19.37
N VAL A 481 -9.22 31.49 -19.75
CA VAL A 481 -10.07 32.25 -20.66
C VAL A 481 -9.48 32.24 -22.05
N THR A 482 -10.31 32.01 -23.07
CA THR A 482 -9.98 32.22 -24.48
C THR A 482 -10.80 33.38 -25.02
N ILE A 483 -10.13 34.40 -25.58
CA ILE A 483 -10.75 35.51 -26.31
C ILE A 483 -10.47 35.28 -27.80
N PRO A 484 -11.50 34.97 -28.61
CA PRO A 484 -11.34 34.78 -30.06
C PRO A 484 -10.97 36.07 -30.79
N SER A 485 -10.63 35.95 -32.07
CA SER A 485 -10.41 37.10 -32.95
C SER A 485 -11.60 38.06 -32.89
N SER A 486 -11.33 39.37 -32.95
CA SER A 486 -12.38 40.41 -32.95
C SER A 486 -13.37 40.27 -34.12
N GLY A 487 -12.98 39.61 -35.22
CA GLY A 487 -13.88 39.30 -36.34
C GLY A 487 -14.84 38.12 -36.10
N ASP A 488 -14.57 37.28 -35.09
CA ASP A 488 -15.33 36.05 -34.80
C ASP A 488 -16.39 36.23 -33.71
N VAL A 489 -16.37 37.37 -33.01
CA VAL A 489 -17.35 37.73 -31.97
C VAL A 489 -18.04 39.06 -32.29
N PRO A 490 -19.34 39.21 -31.98
CA PRO A 490 -20.08 40.44 -32.29
C PRO A 490 -19.69 41.61 -31.39
N ASN A 491 -19.14 41.36 -30.20
CA ASN A 491 -18.61 42.36 -29.28
C ASN A 491 -17.32 41.82 -28.63
N TYR A 492 -16.28 42.64 -28.53
CA TYR A 492 -15.09 42.30 -27.73
C TYR A 492 -15.31 42.62 -26.24
N PRO A 493 -14.61 41.93 -25.33
CA PRO A 493 -14.76 42.14 -23.90
C PRO A 493 -14.18 43.48 -23.42
N ILE A 494 -14.92 44.14 -22.52
CA ILE A 494 -14.50 45.29 -21.72
C ILE A 494 -14.72 44.96 -20.24
N ALA A 495 -13.66 44.97 -19.46
CA ALA A 495 -13.73 44.81 -18.01
C ALA A 495 -14.29 46.07 -17.35
N THR A 496 -15.27 45.89 -16.46
CA THR A 496 -15.89 46.96 -15.67
C THR A 496 -15.51 46.88 -14.17
N SER A 497 -14.57 45.98 -13.85
CA SER A 497 -14.00 45.71 -12.53
C SER A 497 -12.65 45.00 -12.66
N PRO A 498 -11.83 44.88 -11.59
CA PRO A 498 -10.60 44.07 -11.62
C PRO A 498 -10.88 42.62 -12.05
N VAL A 499 -10.00 42.07 -12.88
CA VAL A 499 -10.11 40.72 -13.44
C VAL A 499 -8.99 39.85 -12.89
N VAL A 500 -9.35 38.69 -12.33
CA VAL A 500 -8.39 37.69 -11.85
C VAL A 500 -8.74 36.35 -12.48
N ILE A 501 -7.82 35.74 -13.23
CA ILE A 501 -8.05 34.52 -14.02
C ILE A 501 -6.90 33.51 -13.95
N GLY A 502 -7.24 32.25 -14.21
CA GLY A 502 -6.33 31.10 -14.17
C GLY A 502 -5.56 30.83 -15.45
N GLY A 503 -5.73 31.69 -16.46
CA GLY A 503 -4.99 31.68 -17.70
C GLY A 503 -5.68 32.54 -18.76
N LEU A 504 -4.91 33.09 -19.69
CA LEU A 504 -5.41 33.91 -20.78
C LEU A 504 -4.83 33.43 -22.12
N ILE A 505 -5.72 33.17 -23.07
CA ILE A 505 -5.43 32.92 -24.48
C ILE A 505 -6.15 34.01 -25.28
N MET A 506 -5.41 34.80 -26.03
CA MET A 506 -5.94 35.77 -26.98
C MET A 506 -5.51 35.35 -28.39
N GLU A 507 -6.49 35.01 -29.23
CA GLU A 507 -6.25 34.59 -30.62
C GLU A 507 -5.90 35.79 -31.52
N ASN A 508 -5.51 35.52 -32.77
CA ASN A 508 -5.04 36.53 -33.71
C ASN A 508 -6.06 37.68 -33.88
N GLY A 509 -5.66 38.91 -33.56
CA GLY A 509 -6.50 40.11 -33.66
C GLY A 509 -7.56 40.22 -32.56
N ALA A 510 -7.42 39.47 -31.46
CA ALA A 510 -8.30 39.58 -30.30
C ALA A 510 -8.05 40.88 -29.52
N GLU A 511 -9.11 41.45 -28.94
CA GLU A 511 -9.06 42.69 -28.17
C GLU A 511 -9.62 42.49 -26.76
N LEU A 512 -9.01 43.12 -25.76
CA LEU A 512 -9.47 43.16 -24.37
C LEU A 512 -9.33 44.57 -23.82
N GLY A 513 -10.46 45.23 -23.56
CA GLY A 513 -10.48 46.53 -22.89
C GLY A 513 -10.52 46.37 -21.37
N MET A 514 -9.70 47.11 -20.64
CA MET A 514 -9.63 47.02 -19.17
C MET A 514 -10.26 48.20 -18.42
N ASP A 515 -10.66 49.28 -19.11
CA ASP A 515 -11.31 50.48 -18.54
C ASP A 515 -10.66 51.05 -17.25
N GLY A 516 -9.33 50.95 -17.15
CA GLY A 516 -8.55 51.40 -16.00
C GLY A 516 -8.53 50.43 -14.81
N PHE A 517 -8.88 49.15 -15.00
CA PHE A 517 -8.80 48.11 -13.99
C PHE A 517 -7.58 47.19 -14.16
N ASP A 518 -7.28 46.44 -13.09
CA ASP A 518 -6.18 45.47 -13.03
C ASP A 518 -6.56 44.14 -13.69
N LEU A 519 -5.58 43.52 -14.37
CA LEU A 519 -5.66 42.17 -14.93
C LEU A 519 -4.60 41.27 -14.30
N ASP A 520 -5.04 40.32 -13.48
CA ASP A 520 -4.19 39.31 -12.83
C ASP A 520 -4.37 37.94 -13.48
N ILE A 521 -3.28 37.34 -13.96
CA ILE A 521 -3.25 36.09 -14.72
C ILE A 521 -2.31 35.10 -14.01
N THR A 522 -2.72 33.84 -13.94
CA THR A 522 -1.87 32.73 -13.48
C THR A 522 -1.79 31.61 -14.50
N LYS A 523 -0.79 30.71 -14.38
CA LYS A 523 -0.59 29.48 -15.16
C LYS A 523 -0.34 29.62 -16.67
N THR A 524 -1.27 30.18 -17.46
CA THR A 524 -1.19 30.25 -18.92
C THR A 524 -1.27 31.69 -19.41
N LEU A 525 -0.34 32.11 -20.26
CA LEU A 525 -0.39 33.37 -20.98
C LEU A 525 0.03 33.13 -22.43
N HIS A 526 -0.95 33.23 -23.33
CA HIS A 526 -0.75 33.08 -24.78
C HIS A 526 -1.41 34.27 -25.47
N LEU A 527 -0.61 35.17 -26.03
CA LEU A 527 -1.06 36.32 -26.81
C LEU A 527 -0.46 36.21 -28.21
N GLN A 528 -1.31 36.21 -29.24
CA GLN A 528 -0.90 36.22 -30.64
C GLN A 528 -1.62 37.36 -31.36
N ASP A 529 -0.88 38.36 -31.87
CA ASP A 529 -1.47 39.54 -32.54
C ASP A 529 -2.63 40.16 -31.73
N ALA A 530 -2.45 40.26 -30.40
CA ALA A 530 -3.51 40.59 -29.46
C ALA A 530 -3.35 42.01 -28.90
N PHE A 531 -4.47 42.64 -28.53
CA PHE A 531 -4.50 44.02 -28.02
C PHE A 531 -5.17 44.07 -26.66
N ILE A 532 -4.40 44.38 -25.61
CA ILE A 532 -4.91 44.73 -24.28
C ILE A 532 -4.76 46.23 -24.12
N TYR A 533 -5.85 46.95 -23.85
CA TYR A 533 -5.82 48.42 -23.77
C TYR A 533 -6.50 49.00 -22.54
N SER A 534 -6.05 50.20 -22.15
CA SER A 534 -6.52 50.91 -20.97
C SER A 534 -6.39 50.10 -19.67
N ALA A 535 -5.34 49.30 -19.49
CA ALA A 535 -5.11 48.57 -18.24
C ALA A 535 -4.43 49.45 -17.19
N HIS A 536 -4.88 49.38 -15.94
CA HIS A 536 -4.13 50.00 -14.84
C HIS A 536 -2.88 49.20 -14.50
N SER A 537 -2.98 47.87 -14.52
CA SER A 537 -1.84 46.96 -14.48
C SER A 537 -2.17 45.62 -15.11
N ILE A 538 -1.15 44.93 -15.65
CA ILE A 538 -1.24 43.58 -16.19
C ILE A 538 -0.19 42.72 -15.48
N THR A 539 -0.63 41.84 -14.59
CA THR A 539 0.25 41.00 -13.78
C THR A 539 0.05 39.53 -14.11
N ALA A 540 1.08 38.87 -14.62
CA ALA A 540 1.12 37.45 -14.89
C ALA A 540 2.09 36.75 -13.93
N THR A 541 1.61 35.76 -13.18
CA THR A 541 2.44 35.05 -12.18
C THR A 541 2.42 33.54 -12.37
N ARG A 542 3.56 32.87 -12.12
CA ARG A 542 3.70 31.41 -12.20
C ARG A 542 3.24 30.84 -13.54
N ILE A 543 3.63 31.52 -14.63
CA ILE A 543 3.26 31.13 -15.98
C ILE A 543 4.18 30.01 -16.45
N THR A 544 3.60 28.93 -16.96
CA THR A 544 4.35 27.88 -17.67
C THR A 544 4.31 28.18 -19.16
N GLU A 545 5.48 28.31 -19.76
CA GLU A 545 5.67 28.58 -21.18
C GLU A 545 4.93 29.84 -21.68
N PRO A 546 5.28 31.05 -21.17
CA PRO A 546 4.66 32.28 -21.64
C PRO A 546 4.95 32.50 -23.13
N TYR A 547 3.91 32.82 -23.90
CA TYR A 547 3.96 33.05 -25.34
C TYR A 547 3.28 34.38 -25.68
N LEU A 548 4.05 35.40 -26.06
CA LEU A 548 3.54 36.71 -26.44
C LEU A 548 4.19 37.12 -27.77
N HIS A 549 3.39 37.15 -28.82
CA HIS A 549 3.84 37.43 -30.18
C HIS A 549 3.02 38.54 -30.81
N ASP A 550 3.70 39.51 -31.42
CA ASP A 550 3.09 40.58 -32.23
C ASP A 550 1.99 41.35 -31.48
N SER A 551 2.03 41.40 -30.15
CA SER A 551 0.93 41.87 -29.31
C SER A 551 1.20 43.24 -28.68
N ASN A 552 0.13 43.98 -28.42
CA ASN A 552 0.15 45.30 -27.78
C ASN A 552 -0.45 45.22 -26.38
N LEU A 553 0.33 45.64 -25.38
CA LEU A 553 -0.07 45.69 -23.99
C LEU A 553 0.02 47.15 -23.51
N ASP A 554 -1.12 47.82 -23.38
CA ASP A 554 -1.23 49.18 -22.87
C ASP A 554 -1.59 49.18 -21.38
N GLY A 555 -0.57 49.45 -20.56
CA GLY A 555 -0.55 49.38 -19.11
C GLY A 555 0.77 48.76 -18.60
N PRO A 556 1.23 49.09 -17.37
CA PRO A 556 2.38 48.43 -16.76
C PRO A 556 2.23 46.91 -16.75
N PHE A 557 3.25 46.19 -17.24
CA PHE A 557 3.23 44.74 -17.39
C PHE A 557 4.25 44.07 -16.47
N SER A 558 3.85 42.99 -15.79
CA SER A 558 4.76 42.19 -14.97
C SER A 558 4.52 40.71 -15.22
N CYS A 559 5.54 39.98 -15.68
CA CYS A 559 5.53 38.52 -15.78
C CYS A 559 6.57 37.94 -14.81
N ILE A 560 6.10 37.36 -13.69
CA ILE A 560 6.94 36.99 -12.54
C ILE A 560 6.84 35.49 -12.26
N ASP A 561 7.97 34.87 -11.91
CA ASP A 561 8.11 33.45 -11.56
C ASP A 561 7.68 32.51 -12.71
N TYR A 562 7.97 32.88 -13.96
CA TYR A 562 7.63 32.02 -15.11
C TYR A 562 8.64 30.89 -15.32
N SER A 563 8.16 29.76 -15.85
CA SER A 563 8.92 28.53 -16.10
C SER A 563 8.75 28.03 -17.55
N GLY A 564 9.47 26.98 -17.95
CA GLY A 564 9.38 26.42 -19.31
C GLY A 564 10.01 27.32 -20.40
N LEU A 565 9.79 27.01 -21.67
CA LEU A 565 10.21 27.83 -22.82
C LEU A 565 9.45 29.16 -22.82
N SER A 566 10.14 30.31 -22.81
CA SER A 566 9.47 31.62 -22.82
C SER A 566 9.74 32.39 -24.12
N GLU A 567 8.69 32.89 -24.76
CA GLU A 567 8.76 33.64 -26.02
C GLU A 567 8.04 34.99 -25.86
N PHE A 568 8.80 36.08 -25.96
CA PHE A 568 8.29 37.46 -26.00
C PHE A 568 8.81 38.11 -27.28
N PHE A 569 8.08 37.98 -28.40
CA PHE A 569 8.52 38.43 -29.72
C PHE A 569 7.65 39.54 -30.33
N HIS A 570 8.27 40.58 -30.87
CA HIS A 570 7.58 41.63 -31.65
C HIS A 570 6.45 42.37 -30.91
N ASN A 571 6.48 42.42 -29.58
CA ASN A 571 5.40 43.06 -28.81
C ASN A 571 5.64 44.56 -28.59
N ASN A 572 4.58 45.30 -28.29
CA ASN A 572 4.65 46.68 -27.82
C ASN A 572 4.12 46.76 -26.38
N PHE A 573 4.97 47.15 -25.43
CA PHE A 573 4.62 47.37 -24.04
C PHE A 573 4.57 48.86 -23.75
N PHE A 574 3.43 49.37 -23.28
CA PHE A 574 3.28 50.77 -22.87
C PHE A 574 3.20 50.87 -21.35
N GLY A 575 4.19 51.51 -20.73
CA GLY A 575 4.40 51.49 -19.28
C GLY A 575 5.62 50.67 -18.87
N ASN A 576 5.83 50.53 -17.56
CA ASN A 576 6.97 49.77 -17.03
C ASN A 576 6.74 48.27 -17.20
N THR A 577 7.80 47.55 -17.60
CA THR A 577 7.78 46.10 -17.81
C THR A 577 8.73 45.39 -16.87
N ILE A 578 8.24 44.36 -16.17
CA ILE A 578 9.06 43.50 -15.30
C ILE A 578 8.96 42.06 -15.79
N LEU A 579 10.09 41.41 -16.03
CA LEU A 579 10.17 40.00 -16.40
C LEU A 579 11.08 39.27 -15.40
N SER A 580 10.56 38.26 -14.71
CA SER A 580 11.31 37.47 -13.72
C SER A 580 11.04 35.98 -13.87
N ASP A 581 12.06 35.16 -14.07
CA ASP A 581 11.93 33.70 -14.18
C ASP A 581 11.93 32.99 -12.82
N SER A 582 11.53 31.72 -12.81
CA SER A 582 11.54 30.89 -11.61
C SER A 582 12.94 30.37 -11.25
N THR A 583 13.16 30.10 -9.95
CA THR A 583 14.44 29.55 -9.47
C THR A 583 14.69 28.16 -10.07
N GLY A 584 15.89 27.93 -10.62
CA GLY A 584 16.30 26.61 -11.12
C GLY A 584 15.75 26.20 -12.49
N ARG A 585 15.05 27.10 -13.21
CA ARG A 585 14.56 26.88 -14.58
C ARG A 585 15.69 26.46 -15.54
N GLN A 586 15.42 25.47 -16.41
CA GLN A 586 16.39 24.85 -17.35
C GLN A 586 15.99 24.99 -18.84
N ALA A 587 15.15 25.97 -19.17
CA ALA A 587 14.57 26.12 -20.51
C ALA A 587 15.00 27.45 -21.17
N GLN A 588 14.96 27.50 -22.50
CA GLN A 588 15.35 28.69 -23.26
C GLN A 588 14.38 29.85 -23.03
N SER A 589 14.90 31.07 -23.10
CA SER A 589 14.14 32.31 -23.06
C SER A 589 14.52 33.18 -24.25
N GLY A 590 13.52 33.73 -24.94
CA GLY A 590 13.71 34.72 -25.97
C GLY A 590 12.86 35.96 -25.70
N ILE A 591 13.51 37.12 -25.62
CA ILE A 591 12.90 38.44 -25.69
C ILE A 591 13.53 39.09 -26.91
N ILE A 592 12.75 39.28 -27.99
CA ILE A 592 13.27 39.69 -29.30
C ILE A 592 12.27 40.61 -30.00
N PHE A 593 12.74 41.71 -30.61
CA PHE A 593 11.94 42.64 -31.43
C PHE A 593 10.81 43.38 -30.70
N ASN A 594 10.87 43.50 -29.39
CA ASN A 594 9.87 44.22 -28.61
C ASN A 594 10.19 45.72 -28.54
N SER A 595 9.13 46.52 -28.41
CA SER A 595 9.20 47.93 -28.06
C SER A 595 8.68 48.14 -26.65
N PHE A 596 9.46 48.80 -25.80
CA PHE A 596 9.15 49.12 -24.41
C PHE A 596 9.08 50.65 -24.27
N HIS A 597 7.89 51.16 -24.01
CA HIS A 597 7.62 52.58 -23.79
C HIS A 597 7.55 52.88 -22.29
N GLY A 598 8.62 52.53 -21.57
CA GLY A 598 8.77 52.65 -20.12
C GLY A 598 10.07 51.99 -19.63
N ASP A 599 10.21 51.82 -18.32
CA ASP A 599 11.37 51.12 -17.74
C ASP A 599 11.23 49.61 -17.91
N LEU A 600 12.31 48.93 -18.30
CA LEU A 600 12.38 47.48 -18.40
C LEU A 600 13.26 46.93 -17.27
N THR A 601 12.70 46.03 -16.47
CA THR A 601 13.41 45.27 -15.42
C THR A 601 13.39 43.78 -15.75
N ILE A 602 14.56 43.14 -15.74
CA ILE A 602 14.69 41.69 -15.92
C ILE A 602 15.36 41.11 -14.67
N VAL A 603 14.73 40.13 -14.04
CA VAL A 603 15.25 39.47 -12.84
C VAL A 603 15.51 38.00 -13.15
N CYS A 604 16.80 37.65 -13.21
CA CYS A 604 17.27 36.31 -13.51
C CYS A 604 17.50 35.51 -12.21
N ASN A 605 16.62 34.58 -11.92
CA ASN A 605 16.68 33.66 -10.78
C ASN A 605 17.24 32.27 -11.16
N SER A 606 17.51 32.00 -12.45
CA SER A 606 18.10 30.73 -12.92
C SER A 606 19.44 30.91 -13.65
N ASP A 607 20.31 29.88 -13.55
CA ASP A 607 21.64 29.87 -14.18
C ASP A 607 21.58 29.74 -15.73
N TYR A 608 20.42 29.35 -16.28
CA TYR A 608 20.19 29.21 -17.72
C TYR A 608 19.77 30.52 -18.40
N GLY A 609 19.44 31.56 -17.61
CA GLY A 609 18.94 32.87 -18.04
C GLY A 609 19.97 33.80 -18.72
N GLN A 610 21.11 33.32 -19.20
CA GLN A 610 22.15 34.20 -19.77
C GLN A 610 21.84 34.79 -21.17
N MET A 611 20.63 34.59 -21.71
CA MET A 611 20.23 35.07 -23.05
C MET A 611 18.93 35.90 -23.05
N TYR A 612 18.70 36.74 -22.04
CA TYR A 612 17.48 37.57 -21.99
C TYR A 612 17.42 38.68 -23.03
N LEU A 613 18.55 39.20 -23.53
CA LEU A 613 18.57 40.27 -24.53
C LEU A 613 19.59 39.94 -25.61
N SER A 614 19.14 39.62 -26.83
CA SER A 614 20.05 39.38 -27.96
C SER A 614 20.56 40.72 -28.51
N ASN A 615 21.66 41.22 -27.94
CA ASN A 615 22.20 42.56 -28.23
C ASN A 615 23.03 42.61 -29.54
N ALA A 616 22.52 42.04 -30.63
CA ALA A 616 23.28 41.80 -31.86
C ALA A 616 22.99 42.78 -33.02
N SER A 617 22.49 44.00 -32.78
CA SER A 617 22.48 45.18 -33.71
C SER A 617 21.54 46.26 -33.12
N PRO A 618 21.66 47.56 -33.46
CA PRO A 618 20.79 48.64 -32.95
C PRO A 618 19.30 48.55 -33.32
N ASN A 619 18.82 47.42 -33.85
CA ASN A 619 17.49 47.26 -34.45
C ASN A 619 16.64 46.17 -33.79
N TYR A 620 17.04 45.59 -32.65
CA TYR A 620 16.42 44.34 -32.15
C TYR A 620 15.51 44.46 -30.94
N ASP A 621 15.62 45.44 -30.03
CA ASP A 621 14.58 45.75 -29.03
C ASP A 621 14.71 47.25 -28.71
N TYR A 622 13.58 47.97 -28.64
CA TYR A 622 13.56 49.41 -28.40
C TYR A 622 13.09 49.70 -26.97
N VAL A 623 13.85 50.43 -26.17
CA VAL A 623 13.47 50.83 -24.80
C VAL A 623 13.54 52.35 -24.69
N GLU A 624 12.42 53.00 -24.41
CA GLU A 624 12.32 54.46 -24.26
C GLU A 624 12.62 54.94 -22.81
N GLY A 625 12.67 54.02 -21.83
CA GLY A 625 12.99 54.27 -20.41
C GLY A 625 14.41 53.91 -19.96
N ARG A 626 14.68 53.94 -18.65
CA ARG A 626 15.97 53.50 -18.08
C ARG A 626 15.98 51.97 -17.97
N SER A 627 16.95 51.33 -18.63
CA SER A 627 17.29 49.93 -18.33
C SER A 627 18.27 49.92 -17.14
N ASP A 628 17.78 49.53 -15.96
CA ASP A 628 18.64 49.24 -14.82
C ASP A 628 19.06 47.77 -14.87
N ARG A 629 20.38 47.56 -14.77
CA ARG A 629 21.18 46.37 -15.12
C ARG A 629 20.60 44.99 -14.80
#